data_AF-A0A2G5ERR4-F1
#
_entry.id   AF-A0A2G5ERR4-F1
#
_cell.length_a   1.000
_cell.length_b   1.000
_cell.length_c   1.000
_cell.angle_alpha   90.00
_cell.angle_beta   90.00
_cell.angle_gamma   90.00
#
_symmetry.space_group_name_H-M   'P 1'
#
loop_
_entity.id
_entity.type
_entity.pdbx_description
1 polymer ?
#
loop_
_entity_poly.entity_id
_entity_poly.type
_entity_poly.pdbx_seq_one_letter_code
_entity_poly.pdbx_strand_id
1 'polypeptide(L)'
;MDEAISFTTKHLRDHLEMGNIEPNLAAQVSRSLEIPLLWRMRRSEARWYMDVYEKEESMNPHLVQLAKMDFNMLQATFQRDLTNMLGWWRNLGMATKLTFARDRLVESFISSVGIAYEPQYARCREWLTKVMKFVLIIDDVYDMNGSLDELELFTDAVER
;
A
#
# COMPACT_ATOMS: atom_id res chain seq x y z
N MET A 1 -18.11 -17.60 -11.62
CA MET A 1 -17.23 -16.42 -11.72
C MET A 1 -15.88 -16.84 -12.27
N ASP A 2 -15.31 -17.96 -11.81
CA ASP A 2 -14.02 -18.49 -12.27
C ASP A 2 -13.95 -18.78 -13.78
N GLU A 3 -15.01 -19.35 -14.36
CA GLU A 3 -15.08 -19.58 -15.81
C GLU A 3 -14.99 -18.28 -16.61
N ALA A 4 -15.65 -17.21 -16.15
CA ALA A 4 -15.60 -15.89 -16.79
C ALA A 4 -14.22 -15.23 -16.66
N ILE A 5 -13.54 -15.41 -15.53
CA ILE A 5 -12.16 -14.95 -15.34
C ILE A 5 -11.22 -15.71 -16.28
N SER A 6 -11.30 -17.04 -16.31
CA SER A 6 -10.49 -17.88 -17.19
C SER A 6 -10.69 -17.52 -18.66
N PHE A 7 -11.95 -17.37 -19.08
CA PHE A 7 -12.31 -16.96 -20.44
C PHE A 7 -11.73 -15.59 -20.79
N THR A 8 -11.98 -14.56 -19.97
CA THR A 8 -11.50 -13.20 -20.27
C THR A 8 -9.98 -13.09 -20.20
N THR A 9 -9.33 -13.71 -19.22
CA THR A 9 -7.85 -13.76 -19.13
C THR A 9 -7.22 -14.36 -20.37
N LYS A 10 -7.75 -15.48 -20.88
CA LYS A 10 -7.25 -16.11 -22.11
C LYS A 10 -7.37 -15.15 -23.29
N HIS A 11 -8.58 -14.65 -23.54
CA HIS A 11 -8.84 -13.80 -24.72
C HIS A 11 -8.08 -12.47 -24.68
N LEU A 12 -7.91 -11.86 -23.50
CA LEU A 12 -7.13 -10.63 -23.34
C LEU A 12 -5.63 -10.85 -23.59
N ARG A 13 -5.07 -12.00 -23.17
CA ARG A 13 -3.66 -12.35 -23.46
C ARG A 13 -3.44 -12.58 -24.95
N ASP A 14 -4.29 -13.39 -25.58
CA ASP A 14 -4.21 -13.66 -27.02
C ASP A 14 -4.24 -12.35 -27.82
N HIS A 15 -5.10 -11.41 -27.42
CA HIS A 15 -5.21 -10.09 -28.06
C HIS A 15 -3.98 -9.20 -27.86
N LEU A 16 -3.33 -9.24 -26.70
CA LEU A 16 -2.07 -8.52 -26.47
C LEU A 16 -0.95 -9.08 -27.35
N GLU A 17 -0.87 -10.40 -27.51
CA GLU A 17 0.14 -11.08 -28.34
C GLU A 17 -0.05 -10.79 -29.83
N MET A 18 -1.29 -10.62 -30.29
CA MET A 18 -1.60 -10.24 -31.67
C MET A 18 -1.12 -8.82 -32.03
N GLY A 19 -0.88 -7.95 -31.06
CA GLY A 19 -0.34 -6.60 -31.29
C GLY A 19 -1.31 -5.59 -31.94
N ASN A 20 -2.58 -5.97 -32.14
CA ASN A 20 -3.60 -5.13 -32.80
C ASN A 20 -4.39 -4.23 -31.82
N ILE A 21 -3.76 -3.79 -30.74
CA ILE A 21 -4.39 -2.98 -29.69
C ILE A 21 -3.68 -1.63 -29.60
N GLU A 22 -4.47 -0.56 -29.42
CA GLU A 22 -3.96 0.78 -29.13
C GLU A 22 -3.04 0.76 -27.88
N PRO A 23 -1.86 1.42 -27.90
CA PRO A 23 -0.87 1.30 -26.84
C PRO A 23 -1.36 1.59 -25.41
N ASN A 24 -2.22 2.59 -25.22
CA ASN A 24 -2.79 2.93 -23.92
C ASN A 24 -3.72 1.83 -23.41
N LEU A 25 -4.59 1.29 -24.28
CA LEU A 25 -5.45 0.15 -23.97
C LEU A 25 -4.63 -1.12 -23.68
N ALA A 26 -3.56 -1.37 -24.44
CA ALA A 26 -2.66 -2.49 -24.20
C ALA A 26 -2.00 -2.40 -22.81
N ALA A 27 -1.59 -1.21 -22.38
CA ALA A 27 -1.05 -0.99 -21.04
C ALA A 27 -2.10 -1.25 -19.95
N GLN A 28 -3.35 -0.83 -20.15
CA GLN A 28 -4.47 -1.09 -19.23
C GLN A 28 -4.79 -2.58 -19.10
N VAL A 29 -4.83 -3.30 -20.21
CA VAL A 29 -5.08 -4.75 -20.24
C VAL A 29 -3.93 -5.49 -19.56
N SER A 30 -2.68 -5.19 -19.92
CA SER A 30 -1.48 -5.82 -19.33
C SER A 30 -1.44 -5.67 -17.81
N ARG A 31 -1.63 -4.44 -17.31
CA ARG A 31 -1.68 -4.17 -15.87
C ARG A 31 -2.81 -4.93 -15.18
N SER A 32 -3.98 -5.08 -15.83
CA SER A 32 -5.15 -5.79 -15.29
C SER A 32 -4.97 -7.30 -15.24
N LEU A 33 -4.18 -7.85 -16.15
CA LEU A 33 -3.77 -9.26 -16.14
C LEU A 33 -2.70 -9.54 -15.08
N GLU A 34 -1.89 -8.55 -14.69
CA GLU A 34 -0.89 -8.67 -13.62
C GLU A 34 -1.54 -8.65 -12.24
N ILE A 35 -2.32 -7.59 -11.95
CA ILE A 35 -3.06 -7.45 -10.68
C ILE A 35 -4.46 -6.91 -11.01
N PRO A 36 -5.55 -7.64 -10.70
CA PRO A 36 -6.91 -7.16 -10.90
C PRO A 36 -7.17 -5.84 -10.16
N LEU A 37 -7.98 -4.95 -10.73
CA LEU A 37 -8.29 -3.63 -10.15
C LEU A 37 -8.75 -3.71 -8.68
N LEU A 38 -9.54 -4.73 -8.33
CA LEU A 38 -10.05 -4.94 -6.98
C LEU A 38 -8.95 -5.16 -5.92
N TRP A 39 -7.78 -5.65 -6.33
CA TRP A 39 -6.66 -5.94 -5.44
C TRP A 39 -5.62 -4.81 -5.39
N ARG A 40 -5.82 -3.74 -6.16
CA ARG A 40 -4.88 -2.61 -6.20
C ARG A 40 -5.18 -1.61 -5.10
N MET A 41 -4.11 -1.06 -4.52
CA MET A 41 -4.23 0.11 -3.66
C MET A 41 -4.77 1.30 -4.47
N ARG A 42 -5.94 1.81 -4.09
CA ARG A 42 -6.64 2.89 -4.81
C ARG A 42 -5.78 4.11 -5.06
N ARG A 43 -4.93 4.50 -4.11
CA ARG A 43 -4.06 5.68 -4.26
C ARG A 43 -2.94 5.47 -5.26
N SER A 44 -2.29 4.31 -5.23
CA SER A 44 -1.30 3.93 -6.24
C SER A 44 -1.93 3.82 -7.62
N GLU A 45 -3.16 3.31 -7.68
CA GLU A 45 -3.91 3.22 -8.93
C GLU A 45 -4.32 4.59 -9.47
N ALA A 46 -4.81 5.50 -8.62
CA ALA A 46 -5.15 6.86 -9.02
C ALA A 46 -3.94 7.58 -9.63
N ARG A 47 -2.73 7.41 -9.06
CA ARG A 47 -1.50 7.99 -9.62
C ARG A 47 -1.26 7.53 -11.05
N TRP A 48 -1.38 6.23 -11.28
CA TRP A 48 -1.13 5.61 -12.58
C TRP A 48 -2.22 5.96 -13.59
N TYR A 49 -3.50 5.88 -13.18
CA TYR A 49 -4.64 6.13 -14.04
C TYR A 49 -4.71 7.60 -14.49
N MET A 50 -4.23 8.55 -13.68
CA MET A 50 -4.09 9.95 -14.12
C MET A 50 -3.22 10.06 -15.38
N ASP A 51 -2.09 9.35 -15.45
CA ASP A 51 -1.18 9.41 -16.61
C ASP A 51 -1.75 8.70 -17.84
N VAL A 52 -2.62 7.70 -17.63
CA VAL A 52 -3.34 6.97 -18.67
C VAL A 52 -4.47 7.83 -19.25
N TYR A 53 -5.30 8.38 -18.37
CA TYR A 53 -6.44 9.20 -18.75
C TYR A 53 -6.01 10.51 -19.43
N GLU A 54 -4.86 11.08 -19.04
CA GLU A 54 -4.29 12.28 -19.68
C GLU A 54 -3.94 12.05 -21.17
N LYS A 55 -3.78 10.80 -21.61
CA LYS A 55 -3.46 10.44 -23.00
C LYS A 55 -4.69 10.04 -23.83
N GLU A 56 -5.87 9.93 -23.22
CA GLU A 56 -7.08 9.53 -23.94
C GLU A 56 -7.60 10.67 -24.82
N GLU A 57 -8.13 10.33 -26.00
CA GLU A 57 -8.73 11.33 -26.91
C GLU A 57 -9.96 12.01 -26.30
N SER A 58 -10.73 11.28 -25.49
CA SER A 58 -11.92 11.77 -24.78
C SER A 58 -11.61 12.48 -23.45
N MET A 59 -10.34 12.76 -23.17
CA MET A 59 -9.91 13.34 -21.89
C MET A 59 -10.57 14.70 -21.63
N ASN A 60 -11.06 14.88 -20.41
CA ASN A 60 -11.53 16.16 -19.90
C ASN A 60 -10.43 16.85 -19.06
N PRO A 61 -9.91 18.02 -19.48
CA PRO A 61 -8.81 18.69 -18.80
C PRO A 61 -9.17 19.14 -17.38
N HIS A 62 -10.43 19.46 -17.11
CA HIS A 62 -10.89 19.83 -15.77
C HIS A 62 -10.85 18.63 -14.81
N LEU A 63 -11.16 17.42 -15.29
CA LEU A 63 -11.06 16.21 -14.47
C LEU A 63 -9.61 15.85 -14.16
N VAL A 64 -8.70 16.00 -15.14
CA VAL A 64 -7.25 15.81 -14.92
C VAL A 64 -6.72 16.80 -13.89
N GLN A 65 -7.09 18.08 -14.02
CA GLN A 65 -6.68 19.12 -13.08
C GLN A 65 -7.20 18.82 -11.66
N LEU A 66 -8.48 18.45 -11.53
CA LEU A 66 -9.09 18.09 -10.26
C LEU A 66 -8.39 16.88 -9.62
N ALA A 67 -8.13 15.82 -10.38
CA ALA A 67 -7.47 14.62 -9.90
C ALA A 67 -6.04 14.91 -9.41
N LYS A 68 -5.27 15.72 -10.15
CA LYS A 68 -3.92 16.14 -9.75
C LYS A 68 -3.93 16.98 -8.46
N MET A 69 -4.90 17.89 -8.31
CA MET A 69 -5.07 18.68 -7.09
C MET A 69 -5.41 17.82 -5.88
N ASP A 70 -6.42 16.95 -5.99
CA ASP A 70 -6.78 15.99 -4.93
C ASP A 70 -5.58 15.14 -4.53
N PHE A 71 -4.85 14.61 -5.53
CA PHE A 71 -3.68 13.78 -5.29
C PHE A 71 -2.61 14.50 -4.50
N ASN A 72 -2.26 15.71 -4.88
CA ASN A 72 -1.23 16.50 -4.21
C ASN A 72 -1.65 16.91 -2.80
N MET A 73 -2.93 17.26 -2.58
CA MET A 73 -3.45 17.60 -1.25
C MET A 73 -3.38 16.41 -0.29
N LEU A 74 -3.77 15.21 -0.74
CA LEU A 74 -3.66 13.98 0.05
C LEU A 74 -2.21 13.60 0.30
N GLN A 75 -1.35 13.68 -0.72
CA GLN A 75 0.08 13.40 -0.60
C GLN A 75 0.73 14.30 0.48
N ALA A 76 0.42 15.60 0.50
CA ALA A 76 0.93 16.52 1.51
C ALA A 76 0.43 16.16 2.93
N THR A 77 -0.83 15.73 3.04
CA THR A 77 -1.38 15.22 4.32
C THR A 77 -0.62 13.99 4.79
N PHE A 78 -0.38 13.01 3.91
CA PHE A 78 0.36 11.80 4.26
C PHE A 78 1.81 12.09 4.63
N GLN A 79 2.48 13.03 3.95
CA GLN A 79 3.84 13.43 4.31
C GLN A 79 3.90 14.01 5.72
N ARG A 80 2.95 14.87 6.08
CA ARG A 80 2.85 15.40 7.45
C ARG A 80 2.60 14.30 8.47
N ASP A 81 1.67 13.39 8.20
CA ASP A 81 1.36 12.27 9.08
C ASP A 81 2.59 11.36 9.27
N LEU A 82 3.33 11.08 8.18
CA LEU A 82 4.57 10.31 8.21
C LEU A 82 5.67 11.00 9.01
N THR A 83 5.84 12.32 8.86
CA THR A 83 6.80 13.10 9.67
C THR A 83 6.50 12.96 11.16
N ASN A 84 5.22 13.03 11.55
CA ASN A 84 4.81 12.82 12.94
C ASN A 84 5.14 11.40 13.40
N MET A 85 4.87 10.39 12.56
CA MET A 85 5.18 8.99 12.87
C MET A 85 6.68 8.74 13.02
N LEU A 86 7.52 9.32 12.16
CA LEU A 86 8.98 9.25 12.26
C LEU A 86 9.47 9.91 13.56
N GLY A 87 8.89 11.05 13.93
CA GLY A 87 9.18 11.71 15.20
C GLY A 87 8.82 10.84 16.41
N TRP A 88 7.63 10.24 16.41
CA TRP A 88 7.19 9.30 17.44
C TRP A 88 8.14 8.10 17.54
N TRP A 89 8.47 7.47 16.41
CA TRP A 89 9.33 6.29 16.38
C TRP A 89 10.74 6.58 16.89
N ARG A 90 11.32 7.71 16.48
CA ARG A 90 12.61 8.18 16.98
C ARG A 90 12.60 8.43 18.48
N ASN A 91 11.54 9.06 19.00
CA ASN A 91 11.41 9.36 20.43
C ASN A 91 11.25 8.10 21.28
N LEU A 92 10.65 7.03 20.73
CA LEU A 92 10.54 5.74 21.41
C LEU A 92 11.92 5.08 21.59
N GLY A 93 12.88 5.38 20.70
CA GLY A 93 14.26 4.87 20.78
C GLY A 93 14.37 3.36 20.61
N MET A 94 13.38 2.71 19.99
CA MET A 94 13.36 1.26 19.82
C MET A 94 14.30 0.79 18.71
N ALA A 95 14.48 1.57 17.65
CA ALA A 95 15.40 1.21 16.56
C ALA A 95 16.85 1.01 17.04
N THR A 96 17.27 1.69 18.12
CA THR A 96 18.60 1.52 18.71
C THR A 96 18.65 0.41 19.77
N LYS A 97 17.52 0.05 20.37
CA LYS A 97 17.42 -1.00 21.41
C LYS A 97 17.17 -2.38 20.83
N LEU A 98 16.42 -2.46 19.74
CA LEU A 98 15.99 -3.68 19.08
C LEU A 98 16.68 -3.78 17.72
N THR A 99 18.01 -3.88 17.73
CA THR A 99 18.84 -3.90 16.51
C THR A 99 18.61 -5.14 15.65
N PHE A 100 18.02 -6.20 16.22
CA PHE A 100 17.60 -7.40 15.49
C PHE A 100 16.31 -7.18 14.69
N ALA A 101 15.45 -6.26 15.11
CA ALA A 101 14.13 -6.05 14.50
C ALA A 101 14.23 -5.11 13.28
N ARG A 102 13.45 -5.42 12.25
CA ARG A 102 13.44 -4.69 10.98
C ARG A 102 12.86 -3.29 11.17
N ASP A 103 13.57 -2.26 10.71
CA ASP A 103 13.06 -0.88 10.79
C ASP A 103 12.15 -0.47 9.62
N ARG A 104 10.92 -1.00 9.60
CA ARG A 104 9.94 -0.81 8.52
C ARG A 104 8.81 0.18 8.82
N LEU A 105 9.12 1.32 9.45
CA LEU A 105 8.10 2.31 9.82
C LEU A 105 7.38 2.89 8.59
N VAL A 106 8.14 3.18 7.52
CA VAL A 106 7.58 3.78 6.30
C VAL A 106 6.62 2.80 5.61
N GLU A 107 6.96 1.51 5.56
CA GLU A 107 6.10 0.49 4.97
C GLU A 107 4.85 0.23 5.84
N SER A 108 4.99 0.27 7.16
CA SER A 108 3.85 0.22 8.09
C SER A 108 2.90 1.41 7.84
N PHE A 109 3.47 2.59 7.58
CA PHE A 109 2.70 3.78 7.25
C PHE A 109 2.03 3.68 5.87
N ILE A 110 2.74 3.21 4.84
CA ILE A 110 2.16 2.99 3.51
C ILE A 110 0.99 2.00 3.59
N SER A 111 1.13 0.95 4.38
CA SER A 111 0.07 -0.03 4.60
C SER A 111 -1.16 0.61 5.25
N SER A 112 -0.96 1.52 6.21
CA SER A 112 -2.08 2.23 6.85
C SER A 112 -2.77 3.21 5.90
N VAL A 113 -2.02 3.88 5.01
CA VAL A 113 -2.58 4.68 3.91
C VAL A 113 -3.40 3.82 2.96
N GLY A 114 -2.95 2.59 2.67
CA GLY A 114 -3.71 1.66 1.83
C GLY A 114 -5.08 1.29 2.40
N ILE A 115 -5.19 1.22 3.72
CA ILE A 115 -6.43 0.88 4.45
C ILE A 115 -7.32 2.11 4.64
N ALA A 116 -6.73 3.26 4.99
CA ALA A 116 -7.46 4.46 5.43
C ALA A 116 -6.90 5.73 4.78
N TYR A 117 -7.04 5.86 3.46
CA TYR A 117 -6.44 6.98 2.71
C TYR A 117 -7.19 8.31 2.87
N GLU A 118 -8.46 8.29 3.26
CA GLU A 118 -9.27 9.51 3.30
C GLU A 118 -8.78 10.48 4.40
N PRO A 119 -8.83 11.81 4.18
CA PRO A 119 -8.23 12.79 5.08
C PRO A 119 -8.71 12.67 6.54
N GLN A 120 -10.00 12.40 6.74
CA GLN A 120 -10.64 12.29 8.05
C GLN A 120 -10.10 11.13 8.91
N TYR A 121 -9.41 10.15 8.29
CA TYR A 121 -8.89 8.98 8.98
C TYR A 121 -7.43 9.11 9.44
N ALA A 122 -6.91 10.34 9.57
CA ALA A 122 -5.54 10.59 10.03
C ALA A 122 -5.19 9.86 11.35
N ARG A 123 -6.07 9.93 12.34
CA ARG A 123 -5.90 9.21 13.62
C ARG A 123 -5.91 7.70 13.45
N CYS A 124 -6.74 7.17 12.53
CA CYS A 124 -6.76 5.74 12.22
C CYS A 124 -5.44 5.31 11.60
N ARG A 125 -4.90 6.05 10.61
CA ARG A 125 -3.58 5.78 10.01
C ARG A 125 -2.47 5.80 11.05
N GLU A 126 -2.48 6.75 11.98
CA GLU A 126 -1.53 6.84 13.07
C GLU A 126 -1.55 5.55 13.92
N TRP A 127 -2.71 5.15 14.42
CA TRP A 127 -2.85 3.94 15.24
C TRP A 127 -2.51 2.66 14.48
N LEU A 128 -2.98 2.52 13.23
CA LEU A 128 -2.65 1.38 12.38
C LEU A 128 -1.14 1.26 12.15
N THR A 129 -0.45 2.38 11.92
CA THR A 129 1.01 2.39 11.74
C THR A 129 1.72 1.93 13.01
N LYS A 130 1.28 2.40 14.18
CA LYS A 130 1.84 1.98 15.48
C LYS A 130 1.63 0.49 15.73
N VAL A 131 0.40 0.01 15.54
CA VAL A 131 0.05 -1.41 15.71
C VAL A 131 0.86 -2.28 14.77
N MET A 132 0.90 -1.98 13.47
CA MET A 132 1.71 -2.72 12.50
C MET A 132 3.18 -2.74 12.88
N LYS A 133 3.71 -1.61 13.37
CA LYS A 133 5.11 -1.56 13.81
C LYS A 133 5.39 -2.48 15.00
N PHE A 134 4.51 -2.53 15.99
CA PHE A 134 4.67 -3.46 17.11
C PHE A 134 4.46 -4.92 16.71
N VAL A 135 3.49 -5.22 15.84
CA VAL A 135 3.28 -6.56 15.30
C VAL A 135 4.55 -7.06 14.59
N LEU A 136 5.18 -6.23 13.74
CA LEU A 136 6.42 -6.60 13.06
C LEU A 136 7.60 -6.84 14.01
N ILE A 137 7.67 -6.08 15.11
CA ILE A 137 8.71 -6.29 16.14
C ILE A 137 8.47 -7.61 16.87
N ILE A 138 7.22 -7.91 17.22
CA ILE A 138 6.85 -9.16 17.88
C ILE A 138 7.13 -10.34 16.94
N ASP A 139 6.75 -10.24 15.66
CA ASP A 139 7.09 -11.21 14.62
C ASP A 139 8.61 -11.49 14.58
N ASP A 140 9.45 -10.44 14.57
CA ASP A 140 10.91 -10.58 14.62
C ASP A 140 11.42 -11.23 15.93
N VAL A 141 10.73 -11.00 17.05
CA VAL A 141 11.05 -11.67 18.32
C VAL A 141 10.80 -13.17 18.20
N TYR A 142 9.65 -13.60 17.67
CA TYR A 142 9.31 -15.03 17.56
C TYR A 142 10.12 -15.75 16.48
N ASP A 143 10.38 -15.11 15.34
CA ASP A 143 10.97 -15.78 14.19
C ASP A 143 12.51 -15.77 14.19
N MET A 144 13.13 -14.71 14.72
CA MET A 144 14.56 -14.44 14.49
C MET A 144 15.39 -14.39 15.77
N ASN A 145 14.81 -14.06 16.92
CA ASN A 145 15.59 -13.70 18.12
C ASN A 145 15.30 -14.55 19.37
N GLY A 146 14.05 -14.89 19.65
CA GLY A 146 13.67 -15.55 20.90
C GLY A 146 13.96 -17.05 20.90
N SER A 147 14.54 -17.54 21.99
CA SER A 147 14.55 -18.98 22.29
C SER A 147 13.17 -19.45 22.77
N LEU A 148 12.89 -20.75 22.69
CA LEU A 148 11.58 -21.30 23.10
C LEU A 148 11.20 -20.88 24.53
N ASP A 149 12.12 -21.00 25.48
CA ASP A 149 11.89 -20.64 26.89
C ASP A 149 11.59 -19.14 27.05
N GLU A 150 12.28 -18.27 26.31
CA GLU A 150 12.03 -16.81 26.32
C GLU A 150 10.68 -16.48 25.69
N LEU A 151 10.29 -17.19 24.62
CA LEU A 151 9.01 -16.99 23.94
C LEU A 151 7.83 -17.50 24.78
N GLU A 152 7.99 -18.60 25.51
CA GLU A 152 6.99 -19.06 26.48
C GLU A 152 6.76 -18.02 27.58
N LEU A 153 7.83 -17.46 28.14
CA LEU A 153 7.76 -16.39 29.15
C LEU A 153 7.13 -15.11 28.59
N PHE A 154 7.50 -14.71 27.37
CA PHE A 154 6.93 -13.54 26.72
C PHE A 154 5.44 -13.74 26.45
N THR A 155 5.03 -14.92 26.01
CA THR A 155 3.62 -15.27 25.74
C THR A 155 2.81 -15.23 27.04
N ASP A 156 3.26 -15.90 28.11
CA ASP A 156 2.60 -15.88 29.43
C ASP A 156 2.46 -14.44 29.98
N ALA A 157 3.46 -13.59 29.76
CA ALA A 157 3.41 -12.20 30.20
C ALA A 157 2.38 -11.35 29.45
N VAL A 158 2.08 -11.67 28.18
CA VAL A 158 1.10 -10.95 27.36
C VAL A 158 -0.33 -11.45 27.59
N GLU A 159 -0.52 -12.73 27.93
CA GLU A 159 -1.84 -13.33 28.17
C GLU A 159 -2.43 -13.03 29.56
N ARG A 160 -1.60 -12.61 30.51
CA ARG A 160 -2.01 -12.22 31.88
C ARG A 160 -2.74 -10.88 31.94
#